data_AF-A0A0D2QZU2-F1
#
_entry.id   AF-A0A0D2QZU2-F1
#
_cell.length_a   1.000
_cell.length_b   1.000
_cell.length_c   1.000
_cell.angle_alpha   90.00
_cell.angle_beta   90.00
_cell.angle_gamma   90.00
#
_symmetry.space_group_name_H-M   'P 1'
#
loop_
_entity.id
_entity.type
_entity.pdbx_description
1 polymer ?
#
loop_
_entity_poly.entity_id
_entity_poly.type
_entity_poly.pdbx_seq_one_letter_code
_entity_poly.pdbx_strand_id
1 'polypeptide(L)'
;MGLLSCSISETITPSLLFFFLFCFIGFATATFNVTTLAFDEGYNPLFGDGNLVRSPDGHSVRLLLDVYTGSGFISSRMYQHGFFSAKIKLPSDYTAGIVVAFYTSNGDVFEKNHDELDIEFLGNIEGKPWRFQTNVYGNGSTNRGREERYNLWFDPSKEFHRYSILWTAKNIIFYVDEVPIREVVRNDAMGGDYPSKPMSLYATIWDASSWATNGGKYKVNYEYAPFTSEFKDLVLDGCAIDPIQKFPNSTACSETDTWLESRDYAVITPKSRSAMRRFRQRYMYYSYCYDNVRYPITPPECAVDSNEKQRFRNTGRLRFGGSHRKQARMERARRKRRSRAAAVSDDQTDM
;
A
#
# COMPACT_ATOMS: atom_id res chain seq x y z
N MET A 1 -49.12 -69.28 -15.53
CA MET A 1 -50.34 -68.45 -15.53
C MET A 1 -49.83 -67.01 -15.50
N GLY A 2 -49.71 -66.29 -16.63
CA GLY A 2 -50.80 -65.57 -17.33
C GLY A 2 -51.41 -64.51 -16.41
N LEU A 3 -51.63 -63.23 -16.73
CA LEU A 3 -51.54 -62.35 -17.91
C LEU A 3 -51.99 -60.95 -17.38
N LEU A 4 -51.53 -59.83 -17.98
CA LEU A 4 -52.16 -58.48 -18.02
C LEU A 4 -52.35 -57.69 -16.69
N SER A 5 -52.38 -56.35 -16.59
CA SER A 5 -52.33 -55.18 -17.50
C SER A 5 -52.31 -53.88 -16.64
N CYS A 6 -51.73 -52.79 -17.18
CA CYS A 6 -52.00 -51.32 -17.03
C CYS A 6 -52.64 -50.75 -15.72
N SER A 7 -52.30 -49.59 -15.16
CA SER A 7 -52.07 -48.28 -15.78
C SER A 7 -51.72 -47.18 -14.73
N ILE A 8 -51.04 -46.13 -15.20
CA ILE A 8 -51.11 -44.69 -14.83
C ILE A 8 -50.63 -44.20 -13.44
N SER A 9 -49.49 -43.49 -13.52
CA SER A 9 -49.22 -42.13 -13.02
C SER A 9 -49.55 -41.76 -11.58
N GLU A 10 -48.52 -41.47 -10.80
CA GLU A 10 -48.41 -40.17 -10.13
C GLU A 10 -46.95 -39.82 -9.84
N THR A 11 -46.59 -38.61 -10.23
CA THR A 11 -45.28 -37.98 -10.22
C THR A 11 -44.86 -37.58 -8.80
N ILE A 12 -43.72 -38.08 -8.32
CA ILE A 12 -42.95 -37.42 -7.26
C ILE A 12 -41.48 -37.42 -7.69
N THR A 13 -41.08 -36.37 -8.39
CA THR A 13 -39.66 -36.07 -8.61
C THR A 13 -39.10 -35.41 -7.35
N PRO A 14 -38.00 -35.90 -6.77
CA PRO A 14 -37.37 -35.24 -5.64
C PRO A 14 -36.69 -33.98 -6.15
N SER A 15 -37.13 -32.81 -5.66
CA SER A 15 -36.45 -31.54 -5.88
C SER A 15 -34.99 -31.66 -5.44
N LEU A 16 -34.07 -31.68 -6.42
CA LEU A 16 -32.64 -31.55 -6.21
C LEU A 16 -32.35 -30.16 -5.65
N LEU A 17 -32.37 -30.04 -4.32
CA LEU A 17 -31.87 -28.89 -3.59
C LEU A 17 -30.34 -28.87 -3.77
N PHE A 18 -29.86 -28.23 -4.83
CA PHE A 18 -28.45 -27.89 -4.98
C PHE A 18 -28.09 -26.83 -3.93
N PHE A 19 -27.73 -27.28 -2.73
CA PHE A 19 -26.98 -26.46 -1.78
C PHE A 19 -25.62 -26.15 -2.41
N PHE A 20 -25.51 -24.99 -3.07
CA PHE A 20 -24.21 -24.38 -3.32
C PHE A 20 -23.64 -23.95 -1.96
N LEU A 21 -22.96 -24.88 -1.30
CA LEU A 21 -22.07 -24.55 -0.21
C LEU A 21 -20.93 -23.71 -0.82
N PHE A 22 -21.12 -22.39 -0.86
CA PHE A 22 -20.01 -21.47 -1.03
C PHE A 22 -19.13 -21.65 0.21
N CYS A 23 -18.19 -22.58 0.14
CA CYS A 23 -17.00 -22.56 0.98
C CYS A 23 -16.30 -21.25 0.65
N PHE A 24 -16.64 -20.19 1.38
CA PHE A 24 -15.70 -19.12 1.66
C PHE A 24 -14.56 -19.78 2.43
N ILE A 25 -13.58 -20.32 1.68
CA ILE A 25 -12.25 -20.49 2.22
C ILE A 25 -11.78 -19.06 2.44
N GLY A 26 -12.07 -18.54 3.63
CA GLY A 26 -11.37 -17.38 4.14
C GLY A 26 -9.90 -17.77 4.12
N PHE A 27 -9.15 -17.24 3.15
CA PHE A 27 -7.72 -17.22 3.27
C PHE A 27 -7.44 -16.33 4.47
N ALA A 28 -7.32 -16.91 5.65
CA ALA A 28 -6.67 -16.26 6.77
C ALA A 28 -5.25 -15.99 6.29
N THR A 29 -5.02 -14.77 5.81
CA THR A 29 -3.67 -14.28 5.59
C THR A 29 -3.02 -14.28 6.96
N ALA A 30 -1.94 -15.05 7.12
CA ALA A 30 -1.17 -15.01 8.35
C ALA A 30 -0.74 -13.54 8.56
N THR A 31 -1.28 -12.91 9.59
CA THR A 31 -0.95 -11.53 9.95
C THR A 31 0.45 -11.50 10.54
N PHE A 32 1.18 -10.40 10.34
CA PHE A 32 2.45 -10.23 11.04
C PHE A 32 2.22 -10.29 12.55
N ASN A 33 3.07 -11.04 13.25
CA ASN A 33 3.09 -11.05 14.70
C ASN A 33 3.86 -9.82 15.19
N VAL A 34 3.13 -8.75 15.50
CA VAL A 34 3.67 -7.44 15.86
C VAL A 34 3.02 -6.95 17.14
N THR A 35 3.77 -6.22 17.95
CA THR A 35 3.26 -5.58 19.15
C THR A 35 2.75 -4.19 18.79
N THR A 36 1.48 -3.92 19.08
CA THR A 36 0.91 -2.59 18.89
C THR A 36 1.06 -1.76 20.15
N LEU A 37 1.28 -0.46 20.00
CA LEU A 37 1.38 0.49 21.12
C LEU A 37 0.21 1.48 21.16
N ALA A 38 -0.04 2.07 22.32
CA ALA A 38 -0.88 3.26 22.45
C ALA A 38 -0.13 4.49 21.92
N PHE A 39 -0.84 5.49 21.40
CA PHE A 39 -0.25 6.65 20.73
C PHE A 39 0.81 7.35 21.60
N ASP A 40 0.50 7.64 22.86
CA ASP A 40 1.39 8.39 23.75
C ASP A 40 2.63 7.59 24.22
N GLU A 41 2.69 6.28 23.95
CA GLU A 41 3.86 5.45 24.26
C GLU A 41 5.00 5.64 23.24
N GLY A 42 4.67 6.02 22.00
CA GLY A 42 5.64 6.06 20.90
C GLY A 42 5.56 7.28 20.00
N TYR A 43 4.57 8.14 20.14
CA TYR A 43 4.34 9.29 19.25
C TYR A 43 4.04 10.58 20.00
N ASN A 44 4.31 11.70 19.33
CA ASN A 44 3.92 13.04 19.73
C ASN A 44 3.12 13.71 18.60
N PRO A 45 2.21 14.65 18.91
CA PRO A 45 1.68 15.58 17.92
C PRO A 45 2.81 16.34 17.23
N LEU A 46 2.77 16.45 15.90
CA LEU A 46 3.72 17.23 15.11
C LEU A 46 3.18 18.65 14.85
N PHE A 47 1.94 18.73 14.36
CA PHE A 47 1.21 19.96 14.12
C PHE A 47 -0.29 19.66 13.98
N GLY A 48 -1.10 20.72 13.89
CA GLY A 48 -2.52 20.63 13.51
C GLY A 48 -3.51 21.01 14.60
N ASP A 49 -3.05 21.54 15.74
CA ASP A 49 -3.92 22.00 16.84
C ASP A 49 -4.98 20.94 17.22
N GLY A 50 -6.27 21.24 17.03
CA GLY A 50 -7.39 20.32 17.31
C GLY A 50 -7.60 19.23 16.25
N ASN A 51 -6.88 19.25 15.13
CA ASN A 51 -7.06 18.32 14.01
C ASN A 51 -6.33 16.98 14.20
N LEU A 52 -5.60 16.81 15.31
CA LEU A 52 -5.15 15.49 15.78
C LEU A 52 -6.04 15.03 16.93
N VAL A 53 -6.86 14.01 16.67
CA VAL A 53 -7.84 13.50 17.65
C VAL A 53 -7.52 12.06 18.02
N ARG A 54 -7.09 11.84 19.26
CA ARG A 54 -6.85 10.51 19.84
C ARG A 54 -8.16 9.88 20.32
N SER A 55 -8.26 8.56 20.21
CA SER A 55 -9.36 7.81 20.82
C SER A 55 -9.25 7.80 22.35
N PRO A 56 -10.35 7.60 23.09
CA PRO A 56 -10.32 7.54 24.56
C PRO A 56 -9.44 6.42 25.13
N ASP A 57 -9.28 5.32 24.39
CA ASP A 57 -8.40 4.20 24.76
C ASP A 57 -6.92 4.43 24.35
N GLY A 58 -6.61 5.52 23.65
CA GLY A 58 -5.27 5.86 23.19
C GLY A 58 -4.74 5.00 22.04
N HIS A 59 -5.48 4.02 21.54
CA HIS A 59 -4.97 3.06 20.52
C HIS A 59 -5.29 3.44 19.07
N SER A 60 -6.00 4.55 18.85
CA SER A 60 -6.29 5.09 17.53
C SER A 60 -6.09 6.60 17.51
N VAL A 61 -5.72 7.14 16.35
CA VAL A 61 -5.57 8.58 16.11
C VAL A 61 -6.18 8.94 14.77
N ARG A 62 -6.88 10.07 14.74
CA ARG A 62 -7.44 10.66 13.52
C ARG A 62 -6.66 11.92 13.19
N LEU A 63 -6.25 12.03 11.93
CA LEU A 63 -5.67 13.23 11.35
C LEU A 63 -6.71 13.89 10.46
N LEU A 64 -7.04 15.14 10.76
CA LEU A 64 -8.00 15.95 10.01
C LEU A 64 -7.27 17.00 9.18
N LEU A 65 -7.87 17.35 8.04
CA LEU A 65 -7.52 18.50 7.23
C LEU A 65 -8.78 19.33 7.00
N ASP A 66 -8.70 20.62 7.35
CA ASP A 66 -9.71 21.62 7.05
C ASP A 66 -9.05 22.87 6.42
N VAL A 67 -9.84 23.93 6.23
CA VAL A 67 -9.38 25.17 5.59
C VAL A 67 -8.27 25.90 6.36
N TYR A 68 -8.11 25.61 7.66
CA TYR A 68 -7.14 26.28 8.52
C TYR A 68 -5.82 25.52 8.57
N THR A 69 -5.88 24.20 8.78
CA THR A 69 -4.66 23.40 8.94
C THR A 69 -4.89 21.92 8.64
N GLY A 70 -3.82 21.27 8.17
CA GLY A 70 -3.71 19.82 8.21
C GLY A 70 -3.38 19.33 9.62
N SER A 71 -2.89 18.11 9.73
CA SER A 71 -2.37 17.60 11.00
C SER A 71 -1.37 16.49 10.76
N GLY A 72 -0.58 16.21 11.80
CA GLY A 72 0.36 15.10 11.77
C GLY A 72 0.90 14.72 13.13
N PHE A 73 1.51 13.55 13.18
CA PHE A 73 2.26 13.05 14.33
C PHE A 73 3.64 12.54 13.90
N ILE A 74 4.54 12.47 14.87
CA ILE A 74 5.92 12.03 14.72
C ILE A 74 6.25 11.02 15.83
N SER A 75 7.11 10.04 15.58
CA SER A 75 7.62 9.15 16.63
C SER A 75 8.44 9.92 17.67
N SER A 76 8.32 9.53 18.93
CA SER A 76 9.04 10.14 20.06
C SER A 76 10.55 9.90 20.03
N ARG A 77 11.00 8.91 19.25
CA ARG A 77 12.41 8.57 19.04
C ARG A 77 12.73 8.52 17.55
N MET A 78 14.01 8.69 17.23
CA MET A 78 14.54 8.31 15.92
C MET A 78 14.90 6.82 15.97
N TYR A 79 14.99 6.18 14.81
CA TYR A 79 15.32 4.77 14.70
C TYR A 79 16.46 4.58 13.72
N GLN A 80 17.45 3.78 14.07
CA GLN A 80 18.44 3.25 13.13
C GLN A 80 17.95 1.87 12.70
N HIS A 81 17.31 1.78 11.53
CA HIS A 81 16.55 0.61 11.09
C HIS A 81 15.30 0.31 11.93
N GLY A 82 14.30 -0.29 11.29
CA GLY A 82 13.04 -0.62 11.95
C GLY A 82 11.98 -1.17 11.02
N PHE A 83 10.92 -1.69 11.63
CA PHE A 83 9.65 -2.02 11.04
C PHE A 83 8.58 -1.09 11.60
N PHE A 84 8.05 -0.25 10.71
CA PHE A 84 7.05 0.76 11.03
C PHE A 84 5.73 0.37 10.39
N SER A 85 4.67 0.27 11.18
CA SER A 85 3.38 -0.21 10.69
C SER A 85 2.21 0.53 11.30
N ALA A 86 1.16 0.71 10.52
CA ALA A 86 -0.14 1.17 11.01
C ALA A 86 -1.24 0.59 10.14
N LYS A 87 -2.42 0.38 10.73
CA LYS A 87 -3.66 0.27 9.96
C LYS A 87 -4.18 1.66 9.64
N ILE A 88 -4.37 1.94 8.36
CA ILE A 88 -4.76 3.26 7.85
C ILE A 88 -6.08 3.11 7.09
N LYS A 89 -7.02 4.01 7.35
CA LYS A 89 -8.24 4.19 6.56
C LYS A 89 -8.30 5.65 6.09
N LEU A 90 -8.46 5.84 4.78
CA LEU A 90 -8.35 7.14 4.14
C LEU A 90 -9.70 7.91 4.11
N PRO A 91 -9.68 9.24 3.89
CA PRO A 91 -10.90 9.99 3.64
C PRO A 91 -11.72 9.43 2.47
N SER A 92 -13.04 9.54 2.58
CA SER A 92 -14.01 9.21 1.52
C SER A 92 -14.29 10.41 0.60
N ASP A 93 -15.12 10.17 -0.42
CA ASP A 93 -15.75 11.20 -1.26
C ASP A 93 -14.78 11.96 -2.18
N TYR A 94 -14.83 13.30 -2.21
CA TYR A 94 -13.96 14.12 -3.03
C TYR A 94 -12.66 14.42 -2.28
N THR A 95 -11.53 13.86 -2.73
CA THR A 95 -10.24 13.98 -2.03
C THR A 95 -9.14 14.57 -2.90
N ALA A 96 -9.50 15.15 -4.05
CA ALA A 96 -8.51 15.71 -4.96
C ALA A 96 -7.67 16.79 -4.27
N GLY A 97 -6.37 16.83 -4.57
CA GLY A 97 -5.41 17.74 -3.95
C GLY A 97 -4.88 17.26 -2.59
N ILE A 98 -5.50 16.28 -1.93
CA ILE A 98 -5.07 15.82 -0.60
C ILE A 98 -3.96 14.77 -0.73
N VAL A 99 -2.97 14.87 0.15
CA VAL A 99 -2.01 13.79 0.41
C VAL A 99 -2.13 13.34 1.87
N VAL A 100 -2.27 12.03 2.05
CA VAL A 100 -2.03 11.36 3.33
C VAL A 100 -0.68 10.66 3.21
N ALA A 101 0.27 10.95 4.09
CA ALA A 101 1.60 10.37 4.07
C ALA A 101 1.86 9.56 5.34
N PHE A 102 2.57 8.44 5.20
CA PHE A 102 3.12 7.62 6.27
C PHE A 102 4.56 7.30 5.88
N TYR A 103 5.53 7.94 6.52
CA TYR A 103 6.89 8.00 6.00
C TYR A 103 7.92 8.09 7.12
N THR A 104 9.13 7.62 6.90
CA THR A 104 10.24 7.87 7.81
C THR A 104 11.15 8.93 7.22
N SER A 105 11.57 9.91 8.00
CA SER A 105 12.47 10.96 7.53
C SER A 105 13.41 11.43 8.64
N ASN A 106 14.45 12.15 8.28
CA ASN A 106 15.26 12.94 9.20
C ASN A 106 15.50 14.35 8.65
N GLY A 107 14.57 14.85 7.83
CA GLY A 107 14.60 16.20 7.24
C GLY A 107 14.60 17.33 8.27
N ASP A 108 14.00 17.12 9.43
CA ASP A 108 14.00 18.06 10.56
C ASP A 108 15.37 18.16 11.27
N VAL A 109 16.21 17.13 11.16
CA VAL A 109 17.55 17.08 11.76
C VAL A 109 18.67 17.34 10.72
N PHE A 110 18.48 16.89 9.48
CA PHE A 110 19.46 16.90 8.39
C PHE A 110 18.90 17.58 7.13
N GLU A 111 18.41 18.82 7.26
CA GLU A 111 17.69 19.57 6.21
C GLU A 111 18.26 19.44 4.79
N LYS A 112 19.60 19.47 4.64
CA LYS A 112 20.28 19.49 3.33
C LYS A 112 20.56 18.12 2.74
N ASN A 113 20.64 17.07 3.57
CA ASN A 113 21.09 15.76 3.14
C ASN A 113 20.32 14.63 3.83
N HIS A 114 19.02 14.83 4.04
CA HIS A 114 18.17 13.88 4.74
C HIS A 114 17.98 12.57 3.99
N ASP A 115 17.62 11.55 4.74
CA ASP A 115 17.12 10.28 4.25
C ASP A 115 15.60 10.25 4.44
N GLU A 116 14.87 9.60 3.54
CA GLU A 116 13.42 9.51 3.60
C GLU A 116 12.88 8.26 2.87
N LEU A 117 11.82 7.66 3.45
CA LEU A 117 11.10 6.52 2.89
C LEU A 117 9.60 6.79 2.96
N ASP A 118 8.95 6.80 1.80
CA ASP A 118 7.58 7.32 1.70
C ASP A 118 6.56 6.23 1.37
N ILE A 119 5.41 6.31 2.04
CA ILE A 119 4.12 5.86 1.54
C ILE A 119 3.21 7.08 1.46
N GLU A 120 2.80 7.46 0.25
CA GLU A 120 1.91 8.59 0.03
C GLU A 120 0.66 8.16 -0.74
N PHE A 121 -0.49 8.46 -0.14
CA PHE A 121 -1.79 8.32 -0.77
C PHE A 121 -2.20 9.64 -1.41
N LEU A 122 -2.42 9.60 -2.72
CA LEU A 122 -2.78 10.77 -3.51
C LEU A 122 -4.28 10.72 -3.79
N GLY A 123 -4.99 11.70 -3.24
CA GLY A 123 -6.43 11.80 -3.38
C GLY A 123 -6.88 12.03 -4.82
N ASN A 124 -8.18 11.85 -5.05
CA ASN A 124 -8.75 11.87 -6.38
C ASN A 124 -10.11 12.55 -6.41
N ILE A 125 -10.56 12.90 -7.61
CA ILE A 125 -11.93 13.37 -7.79
C ILE A 125 -12.93 12.28 -7.40
N GLU A 126 -14.14 12.70 -7.04
CA GLU A 126 -15.22 11.80 -6.62
C GLU A 126 -15.41 10.61 -7.60
N GLY A 127 -15.62 9.42 -7.03
CA GLY A 127 -15.84 8.18 -7.79
C GLY A 127 -14.60 7.65 -8.50
N LYS A 128 -13.41 8.23 -8.29
CA LYS A 128 -12.13 7.68 -8.75
C LYS A 128 -11.33 7.13 -7.58
N PRO A 129 -10.61 6.00 -7.79
CA PRO A 129 -9.85 5.38 -6.71
C PRO A 129 -8.70 6.30 -6.29
N TRP A 130 -8.36 6.22 -5.00
CA TRP A 130 -7.09 6.71 -4.48
C TRP A 130 -5.92 6.15 -5.28
N ARG A 131 -4.89 6.97 -5.45
CA ARG A 131 -3.59 6.54 -5.97
C ARG A 131 -2.61 6.43 -4.82
N PHE A 132 -1.59 5.60 -5.01
CA PHE A 132 -0.63 5.28 -3.97
C PHE A 132 0.78 5.33 -4.58
N GLN A 133 1.74 5.94 -3.91
CA GLN A 133 3.14 5.93 -4.30
C GLN A 133 4.08 5.59 -3.15
N THR A 134 5.22 5.00 -3.51
CA THR A 134 6.35 4.82 -2.61
C THR A 134 7.56 5.54 -3.17
N ASN A 135 8.44 6.02 -2.30
CA ASN A 135 9.66 6.72 -2.69
C ASN A 135 10.80 6.45 -1.70
N VAL A 136 12.03 6.68 -2.16
CA VAL A 136 13.25 6.41 -1.39
C VAL A 136 14.29 7.48 -1.69
N TYR A 137 14.72 8.16 -0.65
CA TYR A 137 15.79 9.14 -0.67
C TYR A 137 16.87 8.76 0.33
N GLY A 138 18.10 8.64 -0.15
CA GLY A 138 19.29 8.60 0.69
C GLY A 138 20.15 9.84 0.48
N ASN A 139 20.70 10.34 1.57
CA ASN A 139 21.70 11.39 1.67
C ASN A 139 21.41 12.64 0.81
N GLY A 140 20.17 13.14 0.85
CA GLY A 140 19.75 14.33 0.11
C GLY A 140 19.54 14.11 -1.38
N SER A 141 19.36 12.87 -1.84
CA SER A 141 19.06 12.57 -3.25
C SER A 141 17.65 12.99 -3.70
N THR A 142 17.07 14.03 -3.10
CA THR A 142 15.71 14.54 -3.36
C THR A 142 15.50 15.01 -4.80
N ASN A 143 16.57 15.40 -5.49
CA ASN A 143 16.55 15.70 -6.92
C ASN A 143 16.41 14.45 -7.82
N ARG A 144 16.57 13.24 -7.26
CA ARG A 144 16.53 11.95 -7.95
C ARG A 144 15.52 11.00 -7.27
N GLY A 145 14.23 11.33 -7.43
CA GLY A 145 13.12 10.52 -6.94
C GLY A 145 13.12 9.09 -7.47
N ARG A 146 12.80 8.15 -6.57
CA ARG A 146 12.67 6.71 -6.82
C ARG A 146 11.22 6.29 -6.72
N GLU A 147 10.34 7.04 -7.38
CA GLU A 147 8.90 6.84 -7.24
C GLU A 147 8.47 5.56 -7.95
N GLU A 148 7.73 4.72 -7.25
CA GLU A 148 6.86 3.73 -7.87
C GLU A 148 5.41 4.04 -7.50
N ARG A 149 4.51 3.97 -8.47
CA ARG A 149 3.09 4.33 -8.28
C ARG A 149 2.18 3.20 -8.65
N TYR A 150 1.13 3.02 -7.84
CA TYR A 150 0.25 1.87 -7.89
C TYR A 150 -1.21 2.27 -7.69
N ASN A 151 -2.10 1.43 -8.21
CA ASN A 151 -3.48 1.36 -7.75
C ASN A 151 -3.57 0.38 -6.57
N LEU A 152 -4.68 0.42 -5.83
CA LEU A 152 -4.99 -0.59 -4.81
C LEU A 152 -6.06 -1.57 -5.32
N TRP A 153 -6.13 -2.75 -4.71
CA TRP A 153 -7.10 -3.80 -5.08
C TRP A 153 -8.39 -3.77 -4.23
N PHE A 154 -8.49 -2.75 -3.39
CA PHE A 154 -9.59 -2.44 -2.50
C PHE A 154 -9.79 -0.92 -2.47
N ASP A 155 -10.88 -0.48 -1.85
CA ASP A 155 -11.12 0.93 -1.58
C ASP A 155 -10.55 1.27 -0.19
N PRO A 156 -9.43 2.01 -0.09
CA PRO A 156 -8.79 2.31 1.19
C PRO A 156 -9.58 3.28 2.07
N SER A 157 -10.72 3.82 1.59
CA SER A 157 -11.62 4.66 2.38
C SER A 157 -12.69 3.86 3.15
N LYS A 158 -12.88 2.58 2.81
CA LYS A 158 -13.96 1.76 3.39
C LYS A 158 -13.51 0.99 4.62
N GLU A 159 -12.34 0.37 4.54
CA GLU A 159 -11.81 -0.47 5.60
C GLU A 159 -10.37 -0.09 5.93
N PHE A 160 -9.96 -0.43 7.15
CA PHE A 160 -8.57 -0.32 7.56
C PHE A 160 -7.72 -1.37 6.86
N HIS A 161 -6.63 -0.93 6.22
CA HIS A 161 -5.59 -1.80 5.68
C HIS A 161 -4.25 -1.51 6.34
N ARG A 162 -3.40 -2.52 6.49
CA ARG A 162 -2.09 -2.34 7.12
C ARG A 162 -1.10 -1.85 6.08
N TYR A 163 -0.34 -0.81 6.39
CA TYR A 163 0.75 -0.32 5.56
C TYR A 163 2.01 -0.37 6.38
N SER A 164 3.12 -0.84 5.79
CA SER A 164 4.35 -1.01 6.56
C SER A 164 5.59 -0.72 5.75
N ILE A 165 6.59 -0.19 6.44
CA ILE A 165 7.93 0.07 5.94
C ILE A 165 8.89 -0.75 6.80
N LEU A 166 9.55 -1.72 6.21
CA LEU A 166 10.75 -2.33 6.77
C LEU A 166 11.96 -1.59 6.20
N TRP A 167 12.87 -1.15 7.07
CA TRP A 167 14.17 -0.63 6.69
C TRP A 167 15.24 -1.33 7.53
N THR A 168 16.18 -2.00 6.87
CA THR A 168 17.31 -2.68 7.50
C THR A 168 18.63 -2.19 6.91
N ALA A 169 19.76 -2.71 7.39
CA ALA A 169 21.06 -2.47 6.77
C ALA A 169 21.18 -3.06 5.35
N LYS A 170 20.31 -4.03 4.98
CA LYS A 170 20.39 -4.84 3.75
C LYS A 170 19.33 -4.48 2.72
N ASN A 171 18.12 -4.16 3.15
CA ASN A 171 17.01 -3.85 2.24
C ASN A 171 15.94 -2.98 2.89
N ILE A 172 15.14 -2.37 2.02
CA ILE A 172 13.89 -1.71 2.36
C ILE A 172 12.76 -2.52 1.72
N ILE A 173 11.68 -2.76 2.46
CA ILE A 173 10.49 -3.43 1.93
C ILE A 173 9.24 -2.64 2.32
N PHE A 174 8.43 -2.33 1.32
CA PHE A 174 7.12 -1.73 1.51
C PHE A 174 6.05 -2.80 1.43
N TYR A 175 5.09 -2.73 2.35
CA TYR A 175 3.98 -3.68 2.48
C TYR A 175 2.62 -2.98 2.39
N VAL A 176 1.68 -3.66 1.76
CA VAL A 176 0.24 -3.40 1.90
C VAL A 176 -0.40 -4.71 2.36
N ASP A 177 -1.06 -4.64 3.50
CA ASP A 177 -1.34 -5.78 4.36
C ASP A 177 -0.04 -6.59 4.58
N GLU A 178 -0.06 -7.91 4.40
CA GLU A 178 1.14 -8.75 4.48
C GLU A 178 1.77 -9.03 3.10
N VAL A 179 1.38 -8.27 2.06
CA VAL A 179 1.92 -8.42 0.71
C VAL A 179 3.07 -7.44 0.49
N PRO A 180 4.31 -7.90 0.28
CA PRO A 180 5.38 -7.00 -0.15
C PRO A 180 5.04 -6.47 -1.53
N ILE A 181 5.09 -5.15 -1.69
CA ILE A 181 4.75 -4.47 -2.94
C ILE A 181 6.01 -3.96 -3.67
N ARG A 182 7.07 -3.71 -2.91
CA ARG A 182 8.37 -3.21 -3.38
C ARG A 182 9.47 -3.65 -2.42
N GLU A 183 10.59 -4.09 -2.99
CA GLU A 183 11.83 -4.38 -2.28
C GLU A 183 12.94 -3.56 -2.94
N VAL A 184 13.72 -2.82 -2.14
CA VAL A 184 14.94 -2.13 -2.57
C VAL A 184 16.10 -2.79 -1.84
N VAL A 185 16.88 -3.59 -2.55
CA VAL A 185 18.04 -4.28 -1.99
C VAL A 185 19.24 -3.33 -2.05
N ARG A 186 19.88 -3.11 -0.90
CA ARG A 186 21.10 -2.32 -0.83
C ARG A 186 22.21 -2.98 -1.66
N ASN A 187 22.92 -2.17 -2.43
CA ASN A 187 24.18 -2.56 -3.03
C ASN A 187 25.16 -1.39 -2.99
N ASP A 188 26.45 -1.69 -3.09
CA ASP A 188 27.52 -0.67 -2.92
C ASP A 188 27.45 0.44 -3.98
N ALA A 189 26.95 0.13 -5.18
CA ALA A 189 26.82 1.11 -6.26
C ALA A 189 25.73 2.16 -5.98
N MET A 190 24.81 1.92 -5.03
CA MET A 190 23.89 2.96 -4.55
C MET A 190 24.64 4.11 -3.86
N GLY A 191 25.81 3.86 -3.27
CA GLY A 191 26.52 4.86 -2.48
C GLY A 191 25.61 5.50 -1.42
N GLY A 192 25.53 6.83 -1.43
CA GLY A 192 24.69 7.60 -0.51
C GLY A 192 23.17 7.51 -0.78
N ASP A 193 22.74 6.84 -1.84
CA ASP A 193 21.32 6.74 -2.19
C ASP A 193 20.52 5.77 -1.31
N TYR A 194 21.22 4.92 -0.54
CA TYR A 194 20.59 4.09 0.48
C TYR A 194 20.57 4.85 1.83
N PRO A 195 19.40 5.00 2.49
CA PRO A 195 19.30 5.61 3.82
C PRO A 195 20.27 5.01 4.83
N SER A 196 21.00 5.88 5.54
CA SER A 196 22.06 5.43 6.46
C SER A 196 22.04 6.13 7.83
N LYS A 197 21.26 7.20 7.99
CA LYS A 197 21.13 7.97 9.23
C LYS A 197 19.82 7.60 9.92
N PRO A 198 19.72 7.71 11.26
CA PRO A 198 18.48 7.48 11.98
C PRO A 198 17.33 8.33 11.42
N MET A 199 16.11 7.81 11.43
CA MET A 199 14.90 8.50 10.96
C MET A 199 13.78 8.41 12.00
N SER A 200 12.97 9.47 12.12
CA SER A 200 11.70 9.42 12.82
C SER A 200 10.60 8.93 11.87
N LEU A 201 9.56 8.28 12.40
CA LEU A 201 8.34 7.99 11.65
C LEU A 201 7.39 9.19 11.74
N TYR A 202 6.78 9.55 10.62
CA TYR A 202 5.81 10.62 10.49
C TYR A 202 4.53 10.08 9.86
N ALA A 203 3.40 10.65 10.25
CA ALA A 203 2.17 10.55 9.49
C ALA A 203 1.50 11.92 9.40
N THR A 204 1.07 12.30 8.20
CA THR A 204 0.51 13.64 7.95
C THR A 204 -0.65 13.59 6.96
N ILE A 205 -1.56 14.57 7.06
CA ILE A 205 -2.55 14.89 6.04
C ILE A 205 -2.42 16.37 5.67
N TRP A 206 -2.34 16.67 4.38
CA TRP A 206 -2.08 18.04 3.92
C TRP A 206 -2.59 18.32 2.50
N ASP A 207 -2.69 19.61 2.17
CA ASP A 207 -3.09 20.11 0.86
C ASP A 207 -1.88 20.19 -0.09
N ALA A 208 -1.84 19.25 -1.03
CA ALA A 208 -0.87 19.13 -2.10
C ALA A 208 -1.47 19.50 -3.47
N SER A 209 -2.42 20.44 -3.50
CA SER A 209 -3.17 20.85 -4.70
C SER A 209 -2.31 21.23 -5.90
N SER A 210 -1.05 21.61 -5.69
CA SER A 210 -0.13 21.96 -6.77
C SER A 210 0.29 20.75 -7.63
N TRP A 211 0.17 19.51 -7.14
CA TRP A 211 0.65 18.34 -7.88
C TRP A 211 -0.14 17.04 -7.67
N ALA A 212 -0.76 16.82 -6.51
CA ALA A 212 -1.25 15.50 -6.09
C ALA A 212 -2.24 14.86 -7.07
N THR A 213 -3.26 15.61 -7.51
CA THR A 213 -4.30 15.08 -8.39
C THR A 213 -4.15 15.54 -9.82
N ASN A 214 -3.68 14.62 -10.66
CA ASN A 214 -3.45 14.81 -12.10
C ASN A 214 -2.48 15.96 -12.40
N GLY A 215 -1.40 16.05 -11.62
CA GLY A 215 -0.40 17.10 -11.77
C GLY A 215 -0.93 18.48 -11.38
N GLY A 216 -1.81 18.52 -10.37
CA GLY A 216 -2.40 19.76 -9.84
C GLY A 216 -3.61 20.30 -10.59
N LYS A 217 -4.14 19.55 -11.58
CA LYS A 217 -5.36 19.96 -12.31
C LYS A 217 -6.58 20.07 -11.39
N TYR A 218 -6.72 19.14 -10.45
CA TYR A 218 -7.82 19.13 -9.49
C TYR A 218 -7.27 19.41 -8.10
N LYS A 219 -7.89 20.38 -7.43
CA LYS A 219 -7.47 20.91 -6.12
C LYS A 219 -8.41 20.43 -5.02
N VAL A 220 -8.01 20.66 -3.77
CA VAL A 220 -8.86 20.49 -2.60
C VAL A 220 -10.09 21.38 -2.74
N ASN A 221 -11.27 20.81 -2.45
CA ASN A 221 -12.50 21.57 -2.25
C ASN A 221 -12.89 21.48 -0.78
N TYR A 222 -12.62 22.53 -0.01
CA TYR A 222 -12.90 22.59 1.42
C TYR A 222 -14.39 22.58 1.79
N GLU A 223 -15.31 22.63 0.82
CA GLU A 223 -16.74 22.34 1.07
C GLU A 223 -16.95 20.89 1.56
N TYR A 224 -16.01 19.99 1.26
CA TYR A 224 -16.01 18.60 1.73
C TYR A 224 -15.23 18.39 3.04
N ALA A 225 -14.69 19.46 3.64
CA ALA A 225 -13.95 19.38 4.89
C ALA A 225 -14.89 19.10 6.09
N PRO A 226 -14.38 18.48 7.17
CA PRO A 226 -13.01 18.03 7.35
C PRO A 226 -12.73 16.68 6.67
N PHE A 227 -11.57 16.58 6.03
CA PHE A 227 -11.07 15.31 5.51
C PHE A 227 -10.39 14.55 6.63
N THR A 228 -10.82 13.31 6.88
CA THR A 228 -10.33 12.53 8.03
C THR A 228 -9.61 11.27 7.57
N SER A 229 -8.35 11.12 7.98
CA SER A 229 -7.60 9.86 7.90
C SER A 229 -7.51 9.25 9.29
N GLU A 230 -7.74 7.94 9.40
CA GLU A 230 -7.75 7.23 10.67
C GLU A 230 -6.59 6.23 10.73
N PHE A 231 -5.92 6.16 11.87
CA PHE A 231 -4.78 5.28 12.13
C PHE A 231 -5.03 4.49 13.41
N LYS A 232 -4.69 3.19 13.40
CA LYS A 232 -4.72 2.31 14.57
C LYS A 232 -3.72 1.17 14.44
N ASP A 233 -3.61 0.34 15.46
CA ASP A 233 -2.67 -0.79 15.51
C ASP A 233 -1.24 -0.33 15.13
N LEU A 234 -0.79 0.76 15.76
CA LEU A 234 0.47 1.44 15.51
C LEU A 234 1.64 0.58 16.01
N VAL A 235 2.71 0.48 15.22
CA VAL A 235 3.89 -0.34 15.51
C VAL A 235 5.15 0.46 15.24
N LEU A 236 6.05 0.44 16.23
CA LEU A 236 7.41 0.98 16.18
C LEU A 236 8.39 -0.08 16.69
N ASP A 237 8.81 -0.99 15.80
CA ASP A 237 9.78 -2.02 16.14
C ASP A 237 11.14 -1.65 15.53
N GLY A 238 12.16 -1.38 16.33
CA GLY A 238 13.49 -1.08 15.79
C GLY A 238 14.48 -0.51 16.80
N CYS A 239 15.67 -0.16 16.33
CA CYS A 239 16.70 0.37 17.22
C CYS A 239 16.44 1.85 17.50
N ALA A 240 15.79 2.14 18.63
CA ALA A 240 15.53 3.50 19.06
C ALA A 240 16.84 4.22 19.45
N ILE A 241 17.08 5.37 18.84
CA ILE A 241 18.19 6.28 19.11
C ILE A 241 17.63 7.58 19.69
N ASP A 242 18.34 8.14 20.67
CA ASP A 242 17.99 9.45 21.20
C ASP A 242 18.22 10.52 20.12
N PRO A 243 17.24 11.40 19.83
CA PRO A 243 17.41 12.47 18.83
C PRO A 243 18.62 13.38 19.07
N ILE A 244 19.10 13.50 20.32
CA ILE A 244 20.30 14.25 20.66
C ILE A 244 21.56 13.56 20.11
N GLN A 245 21.56 12.23 20.03
CA GLN A 245 22.65 11.41 19.52
C GLN A 245 22.54 11.28 18.00
N LYS A 246 22.94 12.34 17.28
CA LYS A 246 22.93 12.39 15.81
C LYS A 246 23.70 11.24 15.13
N PHE A 247 24.65 10.62 15.84
CA PHE A 247 25.40 9.45 15.41
C PHE A 247 25.54 8.47 16.58
N PRO A 248 24.75 7.38 16.62
CA PRO A 248 24.88 6.36 17.65
C PRO A 248 26.21 5.61 17.51
N ASN A 249 26.70 5.04 18.61
CA ASN A 249 27.86 4.16 18.58
C ASN A 249 27.57 2.94 17.67
N SER A 250 28.53 2.50 16.86
CA SER A 250 28.30 1.51 15.79
C SER A 250 27.80 0.16 16.27
N THR A 251 27.96 -0.16 17.55
CA THR A 251 27.50 -1.41 18.17
C THR A 251 26.15 -1.31 18.86
N ALA A 252 25.59 -0.11 19.05
CA ALA A 252 24.38 0.10 19.87
C ALA A 252 23.14 -0.64 19.33
N CYS A 253 23.07 -0.85 18.00
CA CYS A 253 21.91 -1.46 17.34
C CYS A 253 22.10 -2.91 16.90
N SER A 254 23.27 -3.52 17.16
CA SER A 254 23.63 -4.83 16.59
C SER A 254 22.62 -5.93 16.94
N GLU A 255 22.19 -6.00 18.21
CA GLU A 255 21.22 -7.01 18.67
C GLU A 255 19.83 -6.77 18.06
N THR A 256 19.37 -5.51 18.05
CA THR A 256 18.07 -5.14 17.49
C THR A 256 18.01 -5.35 15.98
N ASP A 257 19.10 -5.06 15.26
CA ASP A 257 19.21 -5.32 13.83
C ASP A 257 19.13 -6.83 13.55
N THR A 258 19.85 -7.64 14.33
CA THR A 258 19.79 -9.11 14.23
C THR A 258 18.37 -9.62 14.51
N TRP A 259 17.71 -9.06 15.52
CA TRP A 259 16.32 -9.40 15.85
C TRP A 259 15.37 -9.03 14.70
N LEU A 260 15.44 -7.81 14.16
CA LEU A 260 14.63 -7.34 13.03
C LEU A 260 14.80 -8.25 11.82
N GLU A 261 16.04 -8.59 11.47
CA GLU A 261 16.35 -9.47 10.33
C GLU A 261 15.87 -10.91 10.52
N SER A 262 15.63 -11.33 11.77
CA SER A 262 15.09 -12.66 12.10
C SER A 262 13.57 -12.77 11.98
N ARG A 263 12.86 -11.67 11.70
CA ARG A 263 11.38 -11.65 11.66
C ARG A 263 10.85 -12.11 10.32
N ASP A 264 9.64 -12.68 10.34
CA ASP A 264 9.00 -13.22 9.14
C ASP A 264 8.79 -12.15 8.05
N TYR A 265 8.56 -10.90 8.45
CA TYR A 265 8.45 -9.75 7.53
C TYR A 265 9.80 -9.28 6.95
N ALA A 266 10.94 -9.74 7.46
CA ALA A 266 12.26 -9.40 6.91
C ALA A 266 12.70 -10.38 5.81
N VAL A 267 12.07 -11.55 5.72
CA VAL A 267 12.46 -12.61 4.78
C VAL A 267 11.51 -12.67 3.58
N ILE A 268 11.98 -12.25 2.41
CA ILE A 268 11.23 -12.42 1.15
C ILE A 268 11.29 -13.89 0.68
N THR A 269 10.33 -14.68 1.15
CA THR A 269 10.15 -16.08 0.70
C THR A 269 9.78 -16.15 -0.80
N PRO A 270 9.96 -17.32 -1.47
CA PRO A 270 9.49 -17.49 -2.85
C PRO A 270 7.99 -17.22 -3.04
N LYS A 271 7.17 -17.50 -2.01
CA LYS A 271 5.73 -17.21 -1.99
C LYS A 271 5.49 -15.71 -1.96
N SER A 272 6.15 -14.98 -1.06
CA SER A 272 6.06 -13.52 -0.92
C SER A 272 6.58 -12.82 -2.18
N ARG A 273 7.72 -13.26 -2.75
CA ARG A 273 8.26 -12.76 -4.03
C ARG A 273 7.29 -12.94 -5.18
N SER A 274 6.59 -14.08 -5.23
CA SER A 274 5.56 -14.33 -6.23
C SER A 274 4.31 -13.45 -6.03
N ALA A 275 3.93 -13.19 -4.78
CA ALA A 275 2.84 -12.25 -4.45
C ALA A 275 3.20 -10.82 -4.89
N MET A 276 4.41 -10.36 -4.56
CA MET A 276 4.93 -9.06 -5.01
C MET A 276 4.90 -8.93 -6.53
N ARG A 277 5.41 -9.92 -7.27
CA ARG A 277 5.35 -9.92 -8.74
C ARG A 277 3.91 -9.81 -9.26
N ARG A 278 2.96 -10.57 -8.70
CA ARG A 278 1.55 -10.48 -9.10
C ARG A 278 0.94 -9.12 -8.79
N PHE A 279 1.26 -8.54 -7.64
CA PHE A 279 0.84 -7.19 -7.27
C PHE A 279 1.37 -6.16 -8.28
N ARG A 280 2.69 -6.12 -8.50
CA ARG A 280 3.35 -5.20 -9.45
C ARG A 280 2.81 -5.37 -10.88
N GLN A 281 2.57 -6.61 -11.31
CA GLN A 281 2.01 -6.91 -12.63
C GLN A 281 0.59 -6.37 -12.83
N ARG A 282 -0.20 -6.24 -11.76
CA ARG A 282 -1.59 -5.81 -11.85
C ARG A 282 -1.78 -4.34 -11.55
N TYR A 283 -1.07 -3.82 -10.56
CA TYR A 283 -1.41 -2.55 -9.94
C TYR A 283 -0.37 -1.44 -10.15
N MET A 284 0.90 -1.77 -10.41
CA MET A 284 1.94 -0.77 -10.68
C MET A 284 1.72 -0.12 -12.05
N TYR A 285 1.63 1.20 -12.08
CA TYR A 285 1.43 1.98 -13.30
C TYR A 285 2.56 2.95 -13.64
N TYR A 286 3.48 3.19 -12.70
CA TYR A 286 4.73 3.92 -12.91
C TYR A 286 5.85 3.29 -12.10
N SER A 287 7.04 3.21 -12.68
CA SER A 287 8.28 2.92 -11.95
C SER A 287 9.44 3.66 -12.59
N TYR A 288 10.20 4.35 -11.75
CA TYR A 288 11.39 5.10 -12.15
C TYR A 288 12.47 4.21 -12.80
N CYS A 289 12.55 2.93 -12.45
CA CYS A 289 13.49 1.97 -13.04
C CYS A 289 13.27 1.74 -14.55
N TYR A 290 12.10 2.08 -15.08
CA TYR A 290 11.78 2.00 -16.51
C TYR A 290 11.63 3.39 -17.16
N ASP A 291 11.96 4.46 -16.43
CA ASP A 291 11.92 5.85 -16.92
C ASP A 291 13.27 6.27 -17.48
N ASN A 292 13.57 5.81 -18.69
CA ASN A 292 14.79 6.16 -19.41
C ASN A 292 14.86 7.64 -19.83
N VAL A 293 13.74 8.36 -19.79
CA VAL A 293 13.72 9.81 -20.05
C VAL A 293 14.27 10.55 -18.84
N ARG A 294 13.87 10.16 -17.63
CA ARG A 294 14.40 10.73 -16.39
C ARG A 294 15.79 10.19 -16.03
N TYR A 295 16.01 8.90 -16.26
CA TYR A 295 17.25 8.19 -15.94
C TYR A 295 17.83 7.52 -17.19
N PRO A 296 18.64 8.25 -17.99
CA PRO A 296 19.30 7.68 -19.17
C PRO A 296 20.19 6.48 -18.83
N ILE A 297 20.79 6.50 -17.64
CA ILE A 297 21.49 5.36 -17.02
C ILE A 297 20.57 4.81 -15.93
N THR A 298 20.20 3.54 -16.04
CA THR A 298 19.34 2.89 -15.05
C THR A 298 20.00 2.92 -13.67
N PRO A 299 19.29 3.36 -12.61
CA PRO A 299 19.82 3.36 -11.24
C PRO A 299 20.28 1.96 -10.80
N PRO A 300 21.38 1.86 -10.04
CA PRO A 300 22.07 0.59 -9.74
C PRO A 300 21.24 -0.39 -8.90
N GLU A 301 20.26 0.10 -8.14
CA GLU A 301 19.35 -0.71 -7.33
C GLU A 301 18.22 -1.38 -8.14
N CYS A 302 18.02 -0.96 -9.39
CA CYS A 302 16.93 -1.46 -10.22
C CYS A 302 17.18 -2.88 -10.73
N ALA A 303 16.43 -3.85 -10.20
CA ALA A 303 16.35 -5.20 -10.75
C ALA A 303 15.41 -5.24 -11.97
N VAL A 304 15.93 -4.85 -13.14
CA VAL A 304 15.15 -4.76 -14.39
C VAL A 304 14.70 -6.15 -14.87
N ASP A 305 13.41 -6.44 -14.74
CA ASP A 305 12.78 -7.63 -15.33
C ASP A 305 12.39 -7.35 -16.79
N SER A 306 12.88 -8.18 -17.71
CA SER A 306 12.66 -7.98 -19.16
C SER A 306 11.19 -8.06 -19.57
N ASN A 307 10.39 -8.89 -18.91
CA ASN A 307 8.95 -9.02 -19.19
C ASN A 307 8.16 -7.84 -18.61
N GLU A 308 8.55 -7.37 -17.42
CA GLU A 308 7.97 -6.18 -16.82
C GLU A 308 8.30 -4.93 -17.66
N LYS A 309 9.55 -4.79 -18.12
CA LYS A 309 10.01 -3.68 -18.97
C LYS A 309 9.17 -3.50 -20.24
N GLN A 310 8.73 -4.59 -20.87
CA GLN A 310 7.88 -4.53 -22.07
C GLN A 310 6.53 -3.82 -21.84
N ARG A 311 6.06 -3.79 -20.59
CA ARG A 311 4.79 -3.13 -20.23
C ARG A 311 4.92 -1.61 -20.16
N PHE A 312 6.13 -1.08 -20.02
CA PHE A 312 6.40 0.33 -19.79
C PHE A 312 6.91 1.03 -21.06
N ARG A 313 6.55 2.32 -21.18
CA ARG A 313 7.16 3.27 -22.11
C ARG A 313 8.52 3.69 -21.54
N ASN A 314 9.33 4.37 -22.36
CA ASN A 314 10.57 4.99 -21.90
C ASN A 314 10.36 6.09 -20.84
N THR A 315 9.13 6.54 -20.61
CA THR A 315 8.75 7.49 -19.55
C THR A 315 8.40 6.81 -18.22
N GLY A 316 8.68 5.51 -18.06
CA GLY A 316 8.33 4.72 -16.87
C GLY A 316 6.83 4.48 -16.68
N ARG A 317 5.96 5.01 -17.54
CA ARG A 317 4.49 4.83 -17.51
C ARG A 317 4.07 3.63 -18.35
N LEU A 318 2.98 2.96 -17.98
CA LEU A 318 2.45 1.83 -18.75
C LEU A 318 2.12 2.21 -20.22
N ARG A 319 2.43 1.33 -21.17
CA ARG A 319 2.10 1.48 -22.60
C ARG A 319 0.60 1.54 -22.85
N PHE A 320 -0.13 0.65 -22.18
CA PHE A 320 -1.58 0.51 -22.24
C PHE A 320 -2.14 0.64 -20.82
N GLY A 321 -3.24 1.39 -20.64
CA GLY A 321 -3.81 1.69 -19.33
C GLY A 321 -4.27 0.45 -18.57
N GLY A 322 -3.37 -0.11 -17.76
CA GLY A 322 -3.59 -1.21 -16.82
C GLY A 322 -4.00 -2.54 -17.45
N SER A 323 -3.55 -3.66 -16.88
CA SER A 323 -4.14 -4.98 -17.19
C SER A 323 -5.66 -4.98 -16.94
N HIS A 324 -6.16 -4.09 -16.08
CA HIS A 324 -7.58 -3.88 -15.77
C HIS A 324 -8.46 -3.72 -17.00
N ARG A 325 -8.06 -3.01 -18.06
CA ARG A 325 -8.93 -2.87 -19.25
C ARG A 325 -9.04 -4.17 -20.04
N LYS A 326 -7.95 -4.93 -20.14
CA LYS A 326 -7.91 -6.23 -20.83
C LYS A 326 -8.59 -7.32 -19.98
N GLN A 327 -8.40 -7.29 -18.66
CA GLN A 327 -8.97 -8.22 -17.71
C GLN A 327 -10.47 -7.96 -17.49
N ALA A 328 -10.91 -6.70 -17.35
CA ALA A 328 -12.33 -6.34 -17.35
C ALA A 328 -13.01 -6.68 -18.67
N ARG A 329 -12.32 -6.52 -19.81
CA ARG A 329 -12.83 -6.98 -21.12
C ARG A 329 -12.95 -8.50 -21.17
N MET A 330 -11.99 -9.25 -20.61
CA MET A 330 -12.04 -10.71 -20.51
C MET A 330 -13.11 -11.19 -19.53
N GLU A 331 -13.29 -10.55 -18.37
CA GLU A 331 -14.34 -10.85 -17.40
C GLU A 331 -15.71 -10.53 -17.97
N ARG A 332 -15.88 -9.39 -18.66
CA ARG A 332 -17.12 -9.06 -19.37
C ARG A 332 -17.42 -10.06 -20.48
N ALA A 333 -16.40 -10.53 -21.21
CA ALA A 333 -16.55 -11.58 -22.22
C ALA A 333 -16.91 -12.94 -21.60
N ARG A 334 -16.32 -13.32 -20.45
CA ARG A 334 -16.69 -14.54 -19.71
C ARG A 334 -18.11 -14.47 -19.16
N ARG A 335 -18.52 -13.32 -18.62
CA ARG A 335 -19.89 -13.09 -18.12
C ARG A 335 -20.91 -13.18 -19.26
N LYS A 336 -20.59 -12.60 -20.43
CA LYS A 336 -21.44 -12.69 -21.63
C LYS A 336 -21.51 -14.11 -22.22
N ARG A 337 -20.44 -14.91 -22.11
CA ARG A 337 -20.47 -16.34 -22.48
C ARG A 337 -21.32 -17.17 -21.53
N ARG A 338 -21.21 -16.93 -20.21
CA ARG A 338 -22.06 -17.59 -19.20
C ARG A 338 -23.54 -17.25 -19.37
N SER A 339 -23.88 -15.99 -19.61
CA SER A 339 -25.28 -15.59 -19.85
C SER A 339 -25.84 -16.20 -21.14
N ARG A 340 -25.03 -16.35 -22.19
CA ARG A 340 -25.45 -16.97 -23.45
C ARG A 340 -25.60 -18.49 -23.33
N ALA A 341 -24.78 -19.15 -22.50
CA ALA A 341 -24.95 -20.57 -22.21
C ALA A 341 -26.22 -20.85 -21.39
N ALA A 342 -26.56 -19.98 -20.43
CA ALA A 342 -27.81 -20.07 -19.67
C ALA A 342 -29.06 -19.83 -20.53
N ALA A 343 -28.99 -18.87 -21.48
CA ALA A 343 -30.11 -18.63 -22.40
C ALA A 343 -30.35 -19.77 -23.41
N VAL A 344 -29.32 -20.57 -23.73
CA VAL A 344 -29.44 -21.73 -24.62
C VAL A 344 -29.94 -22.97 -23.88
N SER A 345 -29.72 -23.07 -22.56
CA SER A 345 -30.30 -24.17 -21.78
C SER A 345 -31.79 -23.98 -21.51
N ASP A 346 -32.28 -22.74 -21.37
CA ASP A 346 -33.71 -22.46 -21.19
C ASP A 346 -34.53 -22.72 -22.48
N ASP A 347 -33.92 -22.56 -23.66
CA ASP A 347 -34.58 -22.77 -24.97
C ASP A 347 -34.64 -24.26 -25.37
N GLN A 348 -33.97 -25.15 -24.63
CA GLN A 348 -34.01 -26.60 -24.83
C GLN A 348 -34.95 -27.33 -23.87
N THR A 349 -35.60 -26.61 -22.95
CA THR A 349 -36.59 -27.15 -22.01
C THR A 349 -38.05 -26.91 -22.42
N ASP A 350 -38.29 -26.24 -23.56
CA ASP A 350 -39.62 -25.92 -24.10
C ASP A 350 -39.94 -26.65 -25.44
N MET A 351 -39.38 -27.85 -25.67
CA MET A 351 -39.80 -28.76 -26.74
C MET A 351 -40.20 -30.15 -26.22
#